data_AF-A0A372JXM3-F1
#
_entry.id   AF-A0A372JXM3-F1
#
_cell.length_a   1.000
_cell.length_b   1.000
_cell.length_c   1.000
_cell.angle_alpha   90.00
_cell.angle_beta   90.00
_cell.angle_gamma   90.00
#
_symmetry.space_group_name_H-M   'P 1'
#
loop_
_entity.id
_entity.type
_entity.pdbx_description
1 polymer ?
#
loop_
_entity_poly.entity_id
_entity_poly.type
_entity_poly.pdbx_seq_one_letter_code
_entity_poly.pdbx_strand_id
1 'polypeptide(L)'
;MNAVIRLVGIFLFLCSPLAFAHAPSKTVDTIADYLAIFVIIVVPIAGVAIVLMIHVLPEKIAERNQHPQKAAIQTLCFLSLVFGGLLWPIAWLWVFLKPLGYRIAYGTDKHDDFFVEASHKAKRGELAPDELRYILGELDAIAEKRILPPELQRVRDELGVIQASNMAAASAHKGAA
;
A
#
# COMPACT_ATOMS: atom_id res chain seq x y z
N MET A 1 -2.75 -10.13 -17.60
CA MET A 1 -3.33 -11.49 -17.58
C MET A 1 -3.30 -12.17 -18.95
N ASN A 2 -3.82 -11.53 -20.01
CA ASN A 2 -3.88 -12.11 -21.35
C ASN A 2 -2.50 -12.39 -21.99
N ALA A 3 -1.49 -11.58 -21.67
CA ALA A 3 -0.11 -11.80 -22.15
C ALA A 3 0.54 -13.05 -21.53
N VAL A 4 0.28 -13.31 -20.24
CA VAL A 4 0.81 -14.48 -19.52
C VAL A 4 0.15 -15.76 -20.03
N ILE A 5 -1.17 -15.75 -20.24
CA ILE A 5 -1.91 -16.90 -20.79
C ILE A 5 -1.45 -17.20 -22.23
N ARG A 6 -1.18 -16.16 -23.04
CA ARG A 6 -0.62 -16.34 -24.39
C ARG A 6 0.83 -16.84 -24.36
N LEU A 7 1.65 -16.38 -23.42
CA LEU A 7 3.02 -16.88 -23.27
C LEU A 7 3.06 -18.35 -22.84
N VAL A 8 2.17 -18.76 -21.91
CA VAL A 8 2.02 -20.15 -21.48
C VAL A 8 1.48 -21.02 -22.61
N GLY A 9 0.51 -20.52 -23.39
CA GLY A 9 0.00 -21.22 -24.57
C GLY A 9 1.06 -21.40 -25.67
N ILE A 10 1.88 -20.38 -25.92
CA ILE A 10 3.01 -20.45 -26.86
C ILE A 10 4.10 -21.39 -26.34
N PHE A 11 4.40 -21.37 -25.03
CA PHE A 11 5.35 -22.29 -24.40
C PHE A 11 4.87 -23.75 -24.50
N LEU A 12 3.59 -24.03 -24.31
CA LEU A 12 2.99 -25.35 -24.50
C LEU A 12 3.00 -25.81 -25.97
N PHE A 13 2.90 -24.88 -26.92
CA PHE A 13 2.94 -25.20 -28.35
C PHE A 13 4.37 -25.42 -28.87
N LEU A 14 5.36 -24.68 -28.34
CA LEU A 14 6.78 -24.90 -28.64
C LEU A 14 7.34 -26.18 -28.00
N CYS A 15 6.79 -26.62 -26.87
CA CYS A 15 7.14 -27.86 -26.19
C CYS A 15 6.33 -29.05 -26.70
N SER A 16 6.13 -29.13 -28.03
CA SER A 16 5.43 -30.27 -28.62
C SER A 16 6.35 -31.51 -28.56
N PRO A 17 5.93 -32.62 -27.92
CA PRO A 17 6.77 -33.80 -27.70
C PRO A 17 7.26 -34.47 -29.00
N LEU A 18 6.62 -34.14 -30.13
CA LEU A 18 6.96 -34.68 -31.44
C LEU A 18 8.30 -34.14 -31.99
N ALA A 19 8.73 -32.94 -31.58
CA ALA A 19 10.00 -32.36 -32.03
C ALA A 19 11.23 -32.96 -31.31
N PHE A 20 11.05 -33.44 -30.08
CA PHE A 20 12.12 -34.07 -29.29
C PHE A 20 12.41 -35.52 -29.68
N ALA A 21 11.49 -36.18 -30.40
CA ALA A 21 11.62 -37.59 -30.78
C ALA A 21 12.69 -37.88 -31.86
N HIS A 22 13.19 -36.85 -32.56
CA HIS A 22 14.16 -37.00 -33.66
C HIS A 22 15.54 -36.42 -33.35
N ALA A 23 15.76 -35.91 -32.13
CA ALA A 23 17.04 -35.39 -31.70
C ALA A 23 17.98 -36.54 -31.26
N PRO A 24 19.30 -36.48 -31.57
CA PRO A 24 20.25 -37.48 -31.10
C PRO A 24 20.28 -37.48 -29.56
N SER A 25 20.23 -38.66 -28.95
CA SER A 25 20.11 -38.86 -27.49
C SER A 25 21.10 -38.01 -26.69
N LYS A 26 22.36 -37.97 -27.13
CA LYS A 26 23.42 -37.17 -26.48
C LYS A 26 23.08 -35.68 -26.37
N THR A 27 22.42 -35.10 -27.37
CA THR A 27 22.02 -33.69 -27.36
C THR A 27 20.85 -33.46 -26.42
N VAL A 28 19.90 -34.41 -26.38
CA VAL A 28 18.77 -34.37 -25.43
C VAL A 28 19.28 -34.47 -23.99
N ASP A 29 20.20 -35.40 -23.71
CA ASP A 29 20.81 -35.59 -22.39
C ASP A 29 21.55 -34.33 -21.94
N THR A 30 22.33 -33.70 -22.83
CA THR A 30 23.05 -32.47 -22.52
C THR A 30 22.10 -31.31 -22.22
N ILE A 31 21.02 -31.14 -22.99
CA ILE A 31 20.01 -30.10 -22.74
C ILE A 31 19.31 -30.35 -21.40
N ALA A 32 18.99 -31.61 -21.09
CA ALA A 32 18.35 -31.99 -19.83
C ALA A 32 19.24 -31.65 -18.62
N ASP A 33 20.55 -31.91 -18.70
CA ASP A 33 21.49 -31.58 -17.62
C ASP A 33 21.55 -30.07 -17.34
N TYR A 34 21.65 -29.24 -18.38
CA TYR A 34 21.66 -27.78 -18.21
C TYR A 34 20.31 -27.25 -17.73
N LEU A 35 19.20 -27.80 -18.21
CA LEU A 35 17.86 -27.44 -17.74
C LEU A 35 17.69 -27.81 -16.27
N ALA A 36 18.16 -28.97 -15.83
CA ALA A 36 18.08 -29.41 -14.45
C ALA A 36 18.84 -28.44 -13.52
N ILE A 37 20.06 -28.05 -13.88
CA ILE A 37 20.85 -27.05 -13.12
C ILE A 37 20.11 -25.70 -13.09
N PHE A 38 19.57 -25.27 -14.23
CA PHE A 38 18.77 -24.03 -14.30
C PHE A 38 17.57 -24.09 -13.35
N VAL A 39 16.80 -25.19 -13.36
CA VAL A 39 15.64 -25.35 -12.48
C VAL A 39 16.06 -25.39 -11.00
N ILE A 40 17.12 -26.12 -10.67
CA ILE A 40 17.60 -26.25 -9.29
C ILE A 40 18.12 -24.92 -8.71
N ILE A 41 18.68 -24.04 -9.54
CA ILE A 41 19.27 -22.78 -9.07
C ILE A 41 18.34 -21.59 -9.29
N VAL A 42 17.85 -21.39 -10.52
CA VAL A 42 17.13 -20.18 -10.91
C VAL A 42 15.70 -20.18 -10.36
N VAL A 43 15.01 -21.32 -10.38
CA VAL A 43 13.62 -21.40 -9.89
C VAL A 43 13.49 -21.09 -8.40
N PRO A 44 14.33 -21.62 -7.48
CA PRO A 44 14.21 -21.24 -6.07
C PRO A 44 14.56 -19.77 -5.82
N ILE A 45 15.54 -19.20 -6.54
CA ILE A 45 15.86 -17.77 -6.44
C ILE A 45 14.66 -16.92 -6.87
N ALA A 46 14.06 -17.25 -8.03
CA ALA A 46 12.86 -16.58 -8.52
C ALA A 46 11.67 -16.78 -7.56
N GLY A 47 11.50 -17.98 -7.02
CA GLY A 47 10.47 -18.32 -6.04
C GLY A 47 10.58 -17.48 -4.78
N VAL A 48 11.78 -17.37 -4.20
CA VAL A 48 12.04 -16.51 -3.04
C VAL A 48 11.75 -15.05 -3.36
N ALA A 49 12.20 -14.54 -4.52
CA ALA A 49 11.95 -13.16 -4.91
C ALA A 49 10.44 -12.86 -5.03
N ILE A 50 9.66 -13.78 -5.62
CA ILE A 50 8.21 -13.64 -5.76
C ILE A 50 7.53 -13.67 -4.39
N VAL A 51 7.90 -14.61 -3.51
CA VAL A 51 7.33 -14.70 -2.16
C VAL A 51 7.61 -13.42 -1.37
N LEU A 52 8.85 -12.93 -1.39
CA LEU A 52 9.21 -11.68 -0.72
C LEU A 52 8.43 -10.49 -1.29
N MET A 53 8.28 -10.40 -2.62
CA MET A 53 7.51 -9.32 -3.24
C MET A 53 6.04 -9.33 -2.80
N ILE A 54 5.42 -10.52 -2.77
CA ILE A 54 4.02 -10.70 -2.36
C ILE A 54 3.83 -10.50 -0.85
N HIS A 55 4.83 -10.81 -0.02
CA HIS A 55 4.79 -10.57 1.42
C HIS A 55 4.89 -9.09 1.80
N VAL A 56 5.53 -8.25 1.00
CA VAL A 56 5.64 -6.80 1.25
C VAL A 56 4.40 -6.03 0.77
N LEU A 57 3.56 -6.63 -0.08
CA LEU A 57 2.34 -5.99 -0.60
C LEU A 57 1.36 -5.50 0.49
N PRO A 58 1.00 -6.31 1.52
CA PRO A 58 0.09 -5.91 2.58
C PRO A 58 0.51 -4.62 3.29
N GLU A 59 1.80 -4.47 3.59
CA GLU A 59 2.37 -3.26 4.20
C GLU A 59 2.17 -2.04 3.30
N LYS A 60 2.54 -2.16 2.03
CA LYS A 60 2.39 -1.06 1.06
C LYS A 60 0.93 -0.66 0.83
N ILE A 61 0.01 -1.62 0.90
CA ILE A 61 -1.43 -1.34 0.83
C ILE A 61 -1.90 -0.63 2.11
N ALA A 62 -1.44 -1.05 3.29
CA ALA A 62 -1.75 -0.40 4.56
C ALA A 62 -1.26 1.06 4.61
N GLU A 63 -0.05 1.32 4.10
CA GLU A 63 0.51 2.67 3.97
C GLU A 63 -0.34 3.55 3.05
N ARG A 64 -0.66 3.05 1.84
CA ARG A 64 -1.48 3.80 0.89
C ARG A 64 -2.88 4.09 1.45
N ASN A 65 -3.45 3.15 2.19
CA ASN A 65 -4.78 3.28 2.77
C ASN A 65 -4.79 4.06 4.11
N GLN A 66 -3.61 4.48 4.62
CA GLN A 66 -3.45 5.15 5.91
C GLN A 66 -4.08 4.36 7.06
N HIS A 67 -3.81 3.05 7.10
CA HIS A 67 -4.37 2.15 8.09
C HIS A 67 -3.84 2.50 9.50
N PRO A 68 -4.71 2.64 10.53
CA PRO A 68 -4.29 3.07 11.87
C PRO A 68 -3.35 2.05 12.56
N GLN A 69 -3.34 0.80 12.11
CA GLN A 69 -2.47 -0.26 12.63
C GLN A 69 -1.38 -0.70 11.64
N LYS A 70 -0.78 0.25 10.90
CA LYS A 70 0.28 -0.04 9.91
C LYS A 70 1.44 -0.85 10.51
N ALA A 71 1.91 -0.45 11.69
CA ALA A 71 3.05 -1.09 12.36
C ALA A 71 2.77 -2.55 12.77
N ALA A 72 1.52 -2.86 13.17
CA ALA A 72 1.14 -4.23 13.53
C ALA A 72 1.10 -5.16 12.32
N ILE A 73 0.64 -4.65 11.16
CA ILE A 73 0.64 -5.42 9.90
C ILE A 73 2.08 -5.68 9.44
N GLN A 74 2.96 -4.69 9.57
CA GLN A 74 4.38 -4.82 9.24
C GLN A 74 5.07 -5.88 10.11
N THR A 75 4.88 -5.84 11.44
CA THR A 75 5.46 -6.86 12.33
C THR A 75 4.89 -8.24 12.05
N LEU A 76 3.60 -8.35 11.71
CA LEU A 76 2.99 -9.62 11.30
C LEU A 76 3.61 -10.17 10.00
N CYS A 77 3.93 -9.32 9.02
CA CYS A 77 4.63 -9.74 7.81
C CYS A 77 6.05 -10.27 8.09
N PHE A 78 6.83 -9.58 8.93
CA PHE A 78 8.15 -10.08 9.35
C PHE A 78 8.05 -11.38 10.14
N LEU A 79 7.08 -11.46 11.06
CA LEU A 79 6.84 -12.66 11.85
C LEU A 79 6.42 -13.83 10.95
N SER A 80 5.59 -13.57 9.93
CA SER A 80 5.21 -14.56 8.92
C SER A 80 6.42 -15.15 8.21
N LEU A 81 7.42 -14.33 7.83
CA LEU A 81 8.66 -14.84 7.21
C LEU A 81 9.42 -15.79 8.14
N VAL A 82 9.46 -15.51 9.43
CA VAL A 82 10.08 -16.41 10.44
C VAL A 82 9.32 -17.73 10.55
N PHE A 83 7.98 -17.70 10.46
CA PHE A 83 7.12 -18.89 10.49
C PHE A 83 6.91 -19.55 9.11
N GLY A 84 7.78 -19.29 8.13
CA GLY A 84 7.70 -19.92 6.80
C GLY A 84 6.51 -19.47 5.94
N GLY A 85 5.97 -18.29 6.20
CA GLY A 85 4.89 -17.66 5.45
C GLY A 85 3.48 -18.00 5.93
N LEU A 86 3.32 -18.79 7.01
CA LEU A 86 2.02 -19.30 7.45
C LEU A 86 1.04 -18.19 7.87
N LEU A 87 1.53 -17.08 8.42
CA LEU A 87 0.72 -15.98 8.95
C LEU A 87 0.30 -14.96 7.88
N TRP A 88 0.80 -15.11 6.65
CA TRP A 88 0.59 -14.13 5.58
C TRP A 88 -0.88 -13.92 5.16
N PRO A 89 -1.74 -14.96 5.07
CA PRO A 89 -3.16 -14.77 4.80
C PRO A 89 -3.87 -13.90 5.84
N ILE A 90 -3.41 -13.96 7.09
CA ILE A 90 -3.94 -13.14 8.19
C ILE A 90 -3.57 -11.67 7.97
N ALA A 91 -2.34 -11.38 7.49
CA ALA A 91 -1.94 -10.01 7.16
C ALA A 91 -2.80 -9.42 6.04
N TRP A 92 -3.13 -10.21 5.02
CA TRP A 92 -4.04 -9.82 3.94
C TRP A 92 -5.46 -9.54 4.44
N LEU A 93 -5.99 -10.43 5.28
CA LEU A 93 -7.29 -10.24 5.89
C LEU A 93 -7.32 -8.94 6.72
N TRP A 94 -6.31 -8.71 7.55
CA TRP A 94 -6.22 -7.54 8.41
C TRP A 94 -6.11 -6.21 7.66
N VAL A 95 -5.40 -6.18 6.53
CA VAL A 95 -5.32 -4.98 5.67
C VAL A 95 -6.71 -4.53 5.19
N PHE A 96 -7.63 -5.48 4.97
CA PHE A 96 -8.97 -5.19 4.48
C PHE A 96 -10.01 -5.02 5.60
N LEU A 97 -9.72 -5.51 6.81
CA LEU A 97 -10.56 -5.27 7.97
C LEU A 97 -10.28 -3.89 8.56
N LYS A 98 -11.23 -2.96 8.38
CA LYS A 98 -11.22 -1.72 9.18
C LYS A 98 -11.47 -2.05 10.65
N PRO A 99 -10.66 -1.52 11.59
CA PRO A 99 -10.87 -1.76 13.01
C PRO A 99 -12.18 -1.13 13.46
N LEU A 100 -13.20 -1.97 13.71
CA LEU A 100 -14.53 -1.55 14.14
C LEU A 100 -14.49 -0.70 15.43
N GLY A 101 -13.47 -0.90 16.29
CA GLY A 101 -13.28 -0.15 17.54
C GLY A 101 -12.50 1.17 17.41
N TYR A 102 -11.66 1.36 16.37
CA TYR A 102 -10.83 2.56 16.26
C TYR A 102 -11.69 3.80 15.99
N ARG A 103 -12.68 3.69 15.10
CA ARG A 103 -13.65 4.75 14.84
C ARG A 103 -14.49 5.11 16.07
N ILE A 104 -14.78 4.12 16.92
CA ILE A 104 -15.61 4.29 18.13
C ILE A 104 -14.80 5.02 19.21
N ALA A 105 -13.53 4.68 19.40
CA ALA A 105 -12.68 5.29 20.42
C ALA A 105 -12.09 6.65 20.00
N TYR A 106 -11.74 6.81 18.72
CA TYR A 106 -10.95 7.94 18.23
C TYR A 106 -11.68 8.85 17.24
N GLY A 107 -12.91 8.50 16.84
CA GLY A 107 -13.79 9.36 16.04
C GLY A 107 -13.44 9.49 14.56
N THR A 108 -12.25 9.04 14.14
CA THR A 108 -11.78 9.02 12.75
C THR A 108 -11.23 7.63 12.40
N ASP A 109 -11.23 7.30 11.10
CA ASP A 109 -10.55 6.12 10.56
C ASP A 109 -9.07 6.43 10.20
N LYS A 110 -8.63 7.68 10.34
CA LYS A 110 -7.29 8.16 9.96
C LYS A 110 -6.33 8.16 11.15
N HIS A 111 -5.04 7.98 10.87
CA HIS A 111 -3.97 8.13 11.85
C HIS A 111 -3.61 9.60 12.06
N ASP A 112 -3.07 9.98 13.21
CA ASP A 112 -2.70 11.37 13.53
C ASP A 112 -1.74 11.98 12.47
N ASP A 113 -0.80 11.18 11.96
CA ASP A 113 0.11 11.50 10.83
C ASP A 113 -0.60 12.09 9.61
N PHE A 114 -1.83 11.67 9.31
CA PHE A 114 -2.60 12.16 8.16
C PHE A 114 -2.89 13.66 8.29
N PHE A 115 -3.28 14.10 9.49
CA PHE A 115 -3.58 15.51 9.76
C PHE A 115 -2.31 16.36 9.78
N VAL A 116 -1.20 15.81 10.27
CA VAL A 116 0.12 16.47 10.24
C VAL A 116 0.59 16.66 8.80
N GLU A 117 0.51 15.63 7.96
CA GLU A 117 0.86 15.75 6.53
C GLU A 117 -0.04 16.75 5.80
N ALA A 118 -1.34 16.78 6.13
CA ALA A 118 -2.27 17.76 5.60
C ALA A 118 -1.88 19.20 5.98
N SER A 119 -1.39 19.43 7.21
CA SER A 119 -0.89 20.74 7.63
C SER A 119 0.33 21.18 6.82
N HIS A 120 1.26 20.26 6.56
CA HIS A 120 2.41 20.54 5.72
C HIS A 120 2.02 20.88 4.28
N LYS A 121 1.07 20.14 3.69
CA LYS A 121 0.53 20.43 2.35
C LYS A 121 -0.19 21.78 2.29
N ALA A 122 -0.99 22.10 3.32
CA ALA A 122 -1.68 23.38 3.41
C ALA A 122 -0.70 24.56 3.49
N LYS A 123 0.40 24.43 4.27
CA LYS A 123 1.46 25.44 4.35
C LYS A 123 2.18 25.67 3.02
N ARG A 124 2.27 24.65 2.16
CA ARG A 124 2.84 24.77 0.81
C ARG A 124 1.85 25.33 -0.23
N GLY A 125 0.58 25.54 0.15
CA GLY A 125 -0.48 25.96 -0.77
C GLY A 125 -0.89 24.86 -1.76
N GLU A 126 -0.52 23.61 -1.50
CA GLU A 126 -0.84 22.46 -2.37
C GLU A 126 -2.24 21.88 -2.09
N LEU A 127 -2.85 22.27 -0.97
CA LEU A 127 -4.14 21.76 -0.54
C LEU A 127 -5.27 22.64 -1.06
N ALA A 128 -6.28 22.03 -1.67
CA ALA A 128 -7.43 22.77 -2.18
C ALA A 128 -8.25 23.37 -1.00
N PRO A 129 -8.86 24.57 -1.15
CA PRO A 129 -9.59 25.21 -0.06
C PRO A 129 -10.78 24.39 0.48
N ASP A 130 -11.39 23.55 -0.35
CA ASP A 130 -12.45 22.62 0.02
C ASP A 130 -11.95 21.40 0.79
N GLU A 131 -10.82 20.82 0.38
CA GLU A 131 -10.15 19.75 1.13
C GLU A 131 -9.71 20.24 2.51
N LEU A 132 -9.18 21.46 2.60
CA LEU A 132 -8.84 22.10 3.87
C LEU A 132 -10.05 22.20 4.81
N ARG A 133 -11.22 22.59 4.29
CA ARG A 133 -12.48 22.67 5.06
C ARG A 133 -12.91 21.31 5.58
N TYR A 134 -12.80 20.28 4.74
CA TYR A 134 -13.14 18.91 5.12
C TYR A 134 -12.26 18.43 6.29
N ILE A 135 -10.94 18.64 6.20
CA ILE A 135 -9.98 18.21 7.22
C ILE A 135 -10.20 18.96 8.54
N LEU A 136 -10.47 20.27 8.50
CA LEU A 136 -10.82 21.05 9.69
C LEU A 136 -12.11 20.54 10.34
N GLY A 137 -13.15 20.27 9.55
CA GLY A 137 -14.39 19.69 10.06
C GLY A 137 -14.19 18.31 10.69
N GLU A 138 -13.27 17.49 10.15
CA GLU A 138 -12.91 16.21 10.74
C GLU A 138 -12.15 16.40 12.08
N LEU A 139 -11.23 17.36 12.17
CA LEU A 139 -10.54 17.70 13.43
C LEU A 139 -11.50 18.22 14.50
N ASP A 140 -12.50 19.03 14.13
CA ASP A 140 -13.54 19.49 15.04
C ASP A 140 -14.40 18.35 15.57
N ALA A 141 -14.80 17.42 14.69
CA ALA A 141 -15.55 16.24 15.07
C ALA A 141 -14.75 15.29 16.00
N ILE A 142 -13.42 15.23 15.84
CA ILE A 142 -12.55 14.53 16.78
C ILE A 142 -12.50 15.27 18.13
N ALA A 143 -12.42 16.60 18.12
CA ALA A 143 -12.34 17.43 19.33
C ALA A 143 -13.59 17.37 20.19
N GLU A 144 -14.76 17.19 19.57
CA GLU A 144 -16.01 16.98 20.28
C GLU A 144 -16.04 15.64 21.03
N LYS A 145 -15.43 14.60 20.44
CA LYS A 145 -15.46 13.23 20.99
C LYS A 145 -14.35 12.95 21.98
N ARG A 146 -13.19 13.60 21.85
CA ARG A 146 -12.01 13.39 22.71
C ARG A 146 -11.15 14.65 22.82
N ILE A 147 -10.31 14.67 23.86
CA ILE A 147 -9.22 15.64 23.97
C ILE A 147 -8.22 15.36 22.83
N LEU A 148 -7.96 16.39 22.01
CA LEU A 148 -6.93 16.30 20.98
C LEU A 148 -5.55 16.21 21.63
N PRO A 149 -4.68 15.30 21.15
CA PRO A 149 -3.25 15.35 21.44
C PRO A 149 -2.69 16.76 21.14
N PRO A 150 -1.67 17.24 21.88
CA PRO A 150 -1.10 18.57 21.68
C PRO A 150 -0.67 18.86 20.24
N GLU A 151 -0.20 17.83 19.52
CA GLU A 151 0.18 17.96 18.10
C GLU A 151 -1.04 18.25 17.20
N LEU A 152 -2.14 17.52 17.38
CA LEU A 152 -3.36 17.74 16.59
C LEU A 152 -4.04 19.07 16.90
N GLN A 153 -3.92 19.57 18.14
CA GLN A 153 -4.39 20.92 18.48
C GLN A 153 -3.62 21.97 17.69
N ARG A 154 -2.28 21.87 17.64
CA ARG A 154 -1.44 22.76 16.82
C ARG A 154 -1.83 22.71 15.35
N VAL A 155 -2.00 21.50 14.79
CA VAL A 155 -2.43 21.32 13.40
C VAL A 155 -3.77 22.00 13.13
N ARG A 156 -4.76 21.83 14.01
CA ARG A 156 -6.08 22.49 13.89
C ARG A 156 -5.95 24.00 13.88
N ASP A 157 -5.18 24.56 14.81
CA ASP A 157 -4.99 26.01 14.92
C ASP A 157 -4.29 26.58 13.67
N GLU A 158 -3.24 25.90 13.20
CA GLU A 158 -2.52 26.26 11.97
C GLU A 158 -3.41 26.24 10.73
N LEU A 159 -4.17 25.15 10.54
CA LEU A 159 -5.08 25.00 9.42
C LEU A 159 -6.21 26.04 9.47
N GLY A 160 -6.70 26.38 10.67
CA GLY A 160 -7.72 27.42 10.87
C GLY A 160 -7.24 28.81 10.46
N VAL A 161 -5.98 29.14 10.77
CA VAL A 161 -5.34 30.39 10.31
C VAL A 161 -5.27 30.43 8.78
N ILE A 162 -4.81 29.36 8.15
CA ILE A 162 -4.71 29.26 6.67
C ILE A 162 -6.10 29.39 6.03
N GLN A 163 -7.12 28.75 6.59
CA GLN A 163 -8.49 28.86 6.11
C GLN A 163 -9.01 30.30 6.19
N ALA A 164 -8.78 30.98 7.31
CA ALA A 164 -9.17 32.37 7.48
C ALA A 164 -8.50 33.29 6.45
N SER A 165 -7.20 33.09 6.19
CA SER A 165 -6.47 33.81 5.14
C SER A 165 -7.05 33.55 3.74
N ASN A 166 -7.37 32.29 3.41
CA ASN A 166 -7.99 31.92 2.13
C ASN A 166 -9.38 32.56 1.95
N MET A 167 -10.18 32.63 3.02
CA MET A 167 -11.48 33.29 3.01
C MET A 167 -11.37 34.80 2.79
N ALA A 168 -10.40 35.46 3.44
CA ALA A 168 -10.13 36.88 3.26
C ALA A 168 -9.65 37.21 1.84
N ALA A 169 -8.78 36.38 1.26
CA ALA A 169 -8.34 36.54 -0.14
C ALA A 169 -9.51 36.38 -1.14
N ALA A 170 -10.38 35.39 -0.90
CA ALA A 170 -11.55 35.16 -1.76
C ALA A 170 -12.57 36.30 -1.70
N SER A 171 -12.79 36.91 -0.53
CA SER A 171 -13.70 38.06 -0.39
C SER A 171 -13.12 39.34 -1.01
N ALA A 172 -11.81 39.56 -0.90
CA ALA A 172 -11.12 40.69 -1.55
C ALA A 172 -11.22 40.61 -3.08
N HIS A 173 -11.07 39.41 -3.66
CA HIS A 173 -11.19 39.22 -5.10
C HIS A 173 -12.62 39.48 -5.60
N LYS A 174 -13.63 39.05 -4.85
CA LYS A 174 -15.05 39.26 -5.20
C LYS A 174 -15.52 40.72 -5.07
N GLY A 175 -14.83 41.54 -4.27
CA GLY A 175 -15.14 42.97 -4.12
C GLY A 175 -14.45 43.89 -5.14
N ALA A 176 -13.51 43.36 -5.92
CA ALA A 176 -12.76 44.11 -6.95
C ALA A 176 -13.27 43.87 -8.39
N ALA A 177 -14.29 43.03 -8.57
CA ALA A 177 -14.96 42.71 -9.82
C ALA A 177 -16.41 43.22 -9.79
#